data_AF-A0A3Q0S4R2-F1
#
_entry.id   AF-A0A3Q0S4R2-F1
#
_cell.length_a   1.000
_cell.length_b   1.000
_cell.length_c   1.000
_cell.angle_alpha   90.00
_cell.angle_beta   90.00
_cell.angle_gamma   90.00
#
_symmetry.space_group_name_H-M   'P 1'
#
loop_
_entity.id
_entity.type
_entity.pdbx_description
1 polymer ?
#
loop_
_entity_poly.entity_id
_entity_poly.type
_entity_poly.pdbx_seq_one_letter_code
_entity_poly.pdbx_strand_id
1 'polypeptide(L)'
;ADFTETTMEFPWHSGKVLEQLNRQRKQGLLCDCTFVVDGVDFKAHKAVLAACSVYFRTLFLDQKDVVHLDISNASIQHVLDFMYTAKLSLSLQNVEDVLSVAHFLQMQEIRPLKVRRF
;
A
#
# COMPACT_ATOMS: atom_id res chain seq x y z
N ALA A 1 22.84 -41.66 7.96
CA ALA A 1 22.87 -40.49 7.06
C ALA A 1 22.03 -39.41 7.73
N ASP A 2 22.68 -38.52 8.46
CA ASP A 2 22.01 -37.39 9.10
C ASP A 2 21.65 -36.40 8.00
N PHE A 3 20.37 -36.30 7.66
CA PHE A 3 19.88 -35.19 6.87
C PHE A 3 19.82 -33.99 7.80
N THR A 4 20.92 -33.23 7.88
CA THR A 4 20.88 -31.90 8.47
C THR A 4 19.99 -31.03 7.59
N GLU A 5 18.82 -30.69 8.10
CA GLU A 5 17.87 -29.81 7.43
C GLU A 5 18.56 -28.51 7.04
N THR A 6 18.64 -28.22 5.73
CA THR A 6 19.31 -27.03 5.21
C THR A 6 18.25 -26.08 4.67
N THR A 7 18.16 -24.89 5.24
CA THR A 7 17.27 -23.82 4.78
C THR A 7 17.96 -22.97 3.71
N MET A 8 17.30 -22.73 2.58
CA MET A 8 17.75 -21.81 1.53
C MET A 8 16.87 -20.55 1.53
N GLU A 9 17.49 -19.38 1.61
CA GLU A 9 16.79 -18.10 1.55
C GLU A 9 16.83 -17.49 0.15
N PHE A 10 15.74 -16.85 -0.26
CA PHE A 10 15.60 -16.16 -1.54
C PHE A 10 15.19 -14.70 -1.33
N PRO A 11 16.11 -13.79 -0.95
CA PRO A 11 15.77 -12.42 -0.54
C PRO A 11 15.02 -11.58 -1.59
N TRP A 12 15.16 -11.92 -2.88
CA TRP A 12 14.49 -11.24 -3.99
C TRP A 12 13.03 -11.65 -4.19
N HIS A 13 12.59 -12.74 -3.57
CA HIS A 13 11.28 -13.34 -3.86
C HIS A 13 10.13 -12.39 -3.48
N SER A 14 10.20 -11.77 -2.29
CA SER A 14 9.19 -10.82 -1.82
C SER A 14 9.03 -9.62 -2.76
N GLY A 15 10.14 -9.05 -3.23
CA GLY A 15 10.15 -7.96 -4.21
C GLY A 15 9.51 -8.37 -5.54
N LYS A 16 9.82 -9.58 -6.04
CA LYS A 16 9.20 -10.11 -7.27
C LYS A 16 7.68 -10.33 -7.09
N VAL A 17 7.25 -10.87 -5.95
CA VAL A 17 5.83 -11.06 -5.64
C VAL A 17 5.11 -9.70 -5.62
N LEU A 18 5.68 -8.70 -4.93
CA LEU A 18 5.11 -7.36 -4.86
C LEU A 18 5.01 -6.70 -6.25
N GLU A 19 6.03 -6.89 -7.09
CA GLU A 19 6.01 -6.41 -8.49
C GLU A 19 4.85 -7.04 -9.28
N GLN A 20 4.63 -8.36 -9.15
CA GLN A 20 3.51 -9.02 -9.83
C GLN A 20 2.16 -8.54 -9.31
N LEU A 21 2.01 -8.33 -7.99
CA LEU A 21 0.79 -7.77 -7.40
C LEU A 21 0.52 -6.34 -7.92
N ASN A 22 1.55 -5.54 -8.15
CA ASN A 22 1.40 -4.22 -8.74
C ASN A 22 0.94 -4.29 -10.21
N ARG A 23 1.48 -5.23 -10.99
CA ARG A 23 1.02 -5.47 -12.37
C ARG A 23 -0.44 -5.91 -12.42
N GLN A 24 -0.83 -6.85 -11.56
CA GLN A 24 -2.21 -7.32 -11.43
C GLN A 24 -3.16 -6.16 -11.10
N ARG A 25 -2.80 -5.33 -10.11
CA ARG A 25 -3.58 -4.14 -9.75
C ARG A 25 -3.81 -3.19 -10.93
N LYS A 26 -2.74 -2.84 -11.66
CA LYS A 26 -2.82 -1.93 -12.82
C LYS A 26 -3.66 -2.49 -13.95
N GLN A 27 -3.75 -3.82 -14.08
CA GLN A 27 -4.59 -4.50 -15.05
C GLN A 27 -6.00 -4.81 -14.51
N GLY A 28 -6.26 -4.55 -13.22
CA GLY A 28 -7.50 -4.89 -12.54
C GLY A 28 -7.73 -6.40 -12.37
N LEU A 29 -6.68 -7.22 -12.42
CA LEU A 29 -6.74 -8.66 -12.25
C LEU A 29 -6.76 -9.01 -10.77
N LEU A 30 -7.62 -9.96 -10.38
CA LEU A 30 -7.73 -10.49 -9.01
C LEU A 30 -8.01 -9.42 -7.93
N CYS A 31 -8.36 -8.19 -8.32
CA CYS A 31 -8.72 -7.12 -7.41
C CYS A 31 -10.08 -7.41 -6.79
N ASP A 32 -10.11 -7.43 -5.47
CA ASP A 32 -11.26 -7.76 -4.61
C ASP A 32 -11.77 -6.54 -3.84
N CYS A 33 -11.22 -5.36 -4.12
CA CYS A 33 -11.74 -4.08 -3.66
C CYS A 33 -11.55 -2.98 -4.71
N THR A 34 -12.49 -2.03 -4.70
CA THR A 34 -12.41 -0.77 -5.43
C THR A 34 -12.80 0.35 -4.47
N PHE A 35 -11.99 1.39 -4.37
CA PHE A 35 -12.33 2.59 -3.63
C PHE A 35 -12.34 3.80 -4.56
N VAL A 36 -13.19 4.78 -4.24
CA VAL A 36 -13.42 5.96 -5.09
C VAL A 36 -12.85 7.18 -4.39
N VAL A 37 -11.99 7.92 -5.09
CA VAL A 37 -11.37 9.16 -4.60
C VAL A 37 -11.48 10.23 -5.68
N ASP A 38 -12.14 11.35 -5.37
CA ASP A 38 -12.46 12.42 -6.33
C ASP A 38 -13.10 11.92 -7.63
N GLY A 39 -13.97 10.89 -7.53
CA GLY A 39 -14.64 10.28 -8.69
C GLY A 39 -13.76 9.34 -9.53
N VAL A 40 -12.53 9.05 -9.09
CA VAL A 40 -11.63 8.09 -9.74
C VAL A 40 -11.63 6.76 -8.97
N ASP A 41 -11.79 5.68 -9.73
CA ASP A 41 -11.79 4.31 -9.20
C ASP A 41 -10.37 3.75 -9.06
N PHE A 42 -10.07 3.24 -7.87
CA PHE A 42 -8.82 2.56 -7.56
C PHE A 42 -9.09 1.09 -7.28
N LYS A 43 -8.73 0.23 -8.23
CA LYS A 43 -8.70 -1.22 -8.02
C LYS A 43 -7.53 -1.60 -7.13
N ALA A 44 -7.72 -2.52 -6.19
CA ALA A 44 -6.68 -2.99 -5.29
C ALA A 44 -6.98 -4.41 -4.75
N HIS A 45 -6.01 -4.94 -4.00
CA HIS A 45 -6.10 -6.20 -3.26
C HIS A 45 -6.23 -5.90 -1.78
N LYS A 46 -7.32 -6.37 -1.15
CA LYS A 46 -7.57 -6.22 0.30
C LYS A 46 -6.38 -6.71 1.12
N ALA A 47 -5.78 -7.83 0.72
CA ALA A 47 -4.62 -8.42 1.40
C ALA A 47 -3.41 -7.47 1.44
N VAL A 48 -3.10 -6.79 0.34
CA VAL A 48 -1.97 -5.83 0.28
C VAL A 48 -2.28 -4.61 1.13
N LEU A 49 -3.48 -4.03 0.97
CA LEU A 49 -3.92 -2.87 1.74
C LEU A 49 -3.92 -3.16 3.26
N ALA A 50 -4.47 -4.29 3.69
CA ALA A 50 -4.54 -4.69 5.10
C ALA A 50 -3.16 -5.00 5.72
N ALA A 51 -2.21 -5.48 4.91
CA ALA A 51 -0.83 -5.68 5.33
C ALA A 51 -0.12 -4.33 5.59
N CYS A 52 -0.39 -3.32 4.76
CA CYS A 52 0.27 -2.02 4.86
C CYS A 52 -0.44 -1.01 5.81
N SER A 53 -1.74 -1.18 6.06
CA SER A 53 -2.59 -0.20 6.75
C SER A 53 -3.47 -0.84 7.82
N VAL A 54 -3.39 -0.32 9.04
CA VAL A 54 -4.29 -0.75 10.13
C VAL A 54 -5.74 -0.36 9.83
N TYR A 55 -5.95 0.83 9.26
CA TYR A 55 -7.27 1.30 8.85
C TYR A 55 -7.95 0.33 7.89
N PHE A 56 -7.28 -0.03 6.78
CA PHE A 56 -7.83 -0.96 5.80
C PHE A 56 -8.03 -2.36 6.40
N ARG A 57 -7.11 -2.83 7.26
CA ARG A 57 -7.27 -4.11 7.93
C ARG A 57 -8.54 -4.16 8.77
N THR A 58 -8.76 -3.17 9.63
CA THR A 58 -9.97 -3.09 10.46
C THR A 58 -11.23 -3.01 9.58
N LEU A 59 -11.17 -2.18 8.54
CA LEU A 59 -12.29 -1.96 7.63
C LEU A 59 -12.74 -3.25 6.90
N PHE A 60 -11.80 -4.06 6.44
CA PHE A 60 -12.12 -5.31 5.74
C PHE A 60 -12.52 -6.45 6.68
N LEU A 61 -12.03 -6.44 7.92
CA LEU A 61 -12.53 -7.36 8.95
C LEU A 61 -13.99 -7.09 9.30
N ASP A 62 -14.43 -5.83 9.21
CA ASP A 62 -15.82 -5.41 9.39
C ASP A 62 -16.70 -5.62 8.12
N GLN A 63 -16.22 -6.34 7.10
CA GLN A 63 -16.92 -6.65 5.84
C GLN A 63 -17.45 -5.45 5.05
N LYS A 64 -16.77 -4.30 5.09
CA LYS A 64 -17.10 -3.14 4.24
C LYS A 64 -16.34 -3.23 2.92
N ASP A 65 -17.07 -3.47 1.83
CA ASP A 65 -16.49 -3.70 0.49
C ASP A 65 -16.25 -2.41 -0.32
N VAL A 66 -16.99 -1.33 -0.02
CA VAL A 66 -16.88 -0.05 -0.72
C VAL A 66 -16.52 1.04 0.27
N VAL A 67 -15.47 1.81 -0.06
CA VAL A 67 -14.91 2.85 0.80
C VAL A 67 -14.84 4.14 0.01
N HIS A 68 -15.53 5.16 0.52
CA HIS A 68 -15.33 6.53 0.06
C HIS A 68 -14.32 7.18 1.00
N LEU A 69 -13.17 7.53 0.45
CA LEU A 69 -12.12 8.25 1.17
C LEU A 69 -12.22 9.73 0.78
N ASP A 70 -12.44 10.58 1.77
CA ASP A 70 -12.42 12.03 1.59
C ASP A 70 -10.97 12.53 1.66
N ILE A 71 -10.22 12.24 0.61
CA ILE A 71 -8.77 12.43 0.49
C ILE A 71 -8.45 12.92 -0.92
N SER A 72 -7.42 13.75 -1.10
CA SER A 72 -6.94 14.13 -2.44
C SER A 72 -6.47 12.92 -3.26
N ASN A 73 -7.00 12.77 -4.47
CA ASN A 73 -6.62 11.73 -5.44
C ASN A 73 -5.09 11.65 -5.68
N ALA A 74 -4.43 12.80 -5.83
CA ALA A 74 -2.98 12.84 -6.08
C ALA A 74 -2.19 12.19 -4.93
N SER A 75 -2.59 12.43 -3.69
CA SER A 75 -1.89 11.95 -2.50
C SER A 75 -2.14 10.47 -2.23
N ILE A 76 -3.36 9.98 -2.48
CA ILE A 76 -3.66 8.55 -2.33
C ILE A 76 -2.90 7.69 -3.36
N GLN A 77 -2.69 8.19 -4.59
CA GLN A 77 -1.94 7.48 -5.61
C GLN A 77 -0.49 7.24 -5.17
N HIS A 78 0.18 8.23 -4.56
CA HIS A 78 1.53 8.07 -4.03
C HIS A 78 1.61 7.02 -2.91
N VAL A 79 0.63 7.01 -2.01
CA VAL A 79 0.56 6.05 -0.91
C VAL A 79 0.27 4.64 -1.42
N LEU A 80 -0.65 4.50 -2.40
CA LEU A 80 -0.96 3.23 -3.02
C LEU A 80 0.24 2.68 -3.81
N ASP A 81 0.98 3.53 -4.51
CA ASP A 81 2.21 3.12 -5.18
C ASP A 81 3.26 2.66 -4.19
N PHE A 82 3.40 3.31 -3.03
CA PHE A 82 4.26 2.81 -1.96
C PHE A 82 3.85 1.40 -1.51
N MET A 83 2.55 1.16 -1.24
CA MET A 83 2.07 -0.18 -0.83
C MET A 83 2.41 -1.29 -1.84
N TYR A 84 2.54 -0.94 -3.11
CA TYR A 84 2.78 -1.90 -4.20
C TYR A 84 4.20 -1.86 -4.80
N THR A 85 5.08 -0.99 -4.30
CA THR A 85 6.44 -0.84 -4.84
C THR A 85 7.52 -0.66 -3.79
N ALA A 86 7.14 -0.45 -2.53
CA ALA A 86 8.00 -0.02 -1.44
C ALA A 86 8.75 1.31 -1.73
N LYS A 87 8.24 2.15 -2.64
CA LYS A 87 8.82 3.45 -3.00
C LYS A 87 7.80 4.56 -2.76
N LEU A 88 8.19 5.56 -1.98
CA LEU A 88 7.39 6.75 -1.70
C LEU A 88 8.01 7.96 -2.41
N SER A 89 7.29 8.54 -3.37
CA SER A 89 7.74 9.73 -4.11
C SER A 89 7.20 11.00 -3.44
N LEU A 90 8.11 11.82 -2.92
CA LEU A 90 7.79 13.05 -2.21
C LEU A 90 8.42 14.28 -2.89
N SER A 91 7.74 15.41 -2.84
CA SER A 91 8.19 16.74 -3.25
C SER A 91 7.75 17.78 -2.22
N LEU A 92 8.29 19.01 -2.33
CA LEU A 92 7.86 20.12 -1.46
C LEU A 92 6.36 20.45 -1.61
N GLN A 93 5.73 20.06 -2.73
CA GLN A 93 4.33 20.34 -2.98
C GLN A 93 3.38 19.27 -2.45
N ASN A 94 3.83 18.02 -2.30
CA ASN A 94 2.95 16.90 -1.93
C ASN A 94 3.27 16.28 -0.56
N VAL A 95 4.39 16.62 0.06
CA VAL A 95 4.87 15.92 1.27
C VAL A 95 3.88 15.98 2.43
N GLU A 96 3.27 17.14 2.68
CA GLU A 96 2.31 17.29 3.79
C GLU A 96 1.05 16.46 3.56
N ASP A 97 0.49 16.53 2.36
CA ASP A 97 -0.72 15.77 2.01
C ASP A 97 -0.46 14.26 2.02
N VAL A 98 0.65 13.80 1.43
CA VAL A 98 1.00 12.36 1.39
C VAL A 98 1.21 11.82 2.79
N LEU A 99 1.88 12.57 3.68
CA LEU A 99 2.07 12.17 5.08
C LEU A 99 0.75 12.20 5.86
N SER A 100 -0.14 13.16 5.60
CA SER A 100 -1.48 13.23 6.19
C SER A 100 -2.30 11.98 5.82
N VAL A 101 -2.28 11.58 4.55
CA VAL A 101 -2.95 10.36 4.07
C VAL A 101 -2.36 9.11 4.71
N ALA A 102 -1.03 8.98 4.75
CA ALA A 102 -0.38 7.84 5.37
C ALA A 102 -0.71 7.73 6.88
N HIS A 103 -0.81 8.88 7.57
CA HIS A 103 -1.24 8.95 8.95
C HIS A 103 -2.71 8.54 9.13
N PHE A 104 -3.61 9.06 8.30
CA PHE A 104 -5.03 8.68 8.29
C PHE A 104 -5.20 7.17 8.07
N LEU A 105 -4.46 6.61 7.12
CA LEU A 105 -4.44 5.17 6.84
C LEU A 105 -3.66 4.35 7.89
N GLN A 106 -3.11 4.99 8.92
CA GLN A 106 -2.40 4.35 10.03
C GLN A 106 -1.24 3.45 9.55
N MET A 107 -0.47 3.94 8.58
CA MET A 107 0.67 3.23 8.01
C MET A 107 1.90 3.38 8.91
N GLN A 108 2.34 2.29 9.54
CA GLN A 108 3.42 2.32 10.53
C GLN A 108 4.80 2.55 9.92
N GLU A 109 4.98 2.19 8.65
CA GLU A 109 6.25 2.31 7.90
C GLU A 109 6.52 3.75 7.46
N ILE A 110 5.47 4.50 7.17
CA ILE A 110 5.50 5.94 6.84
C ILE A 110 5.22 6.76 8.11
N ARG A 111 5.70 6.30 9.27
CA ARG A 111 5.81 7.16 10.45
C ARG A 111 6.62 8.40 10.06
N PRO A 112 6.33 9.58 10.63
CA PRO A 112 6.91 10.84 10.19
C PRO A 112 8.41 10.62 10.10
N LEU A 113 8.89 10.45 8.86
CA LEU A 113 10.30 10.47 8.53
C LEU A 113 10.72 11.76 9.17
N LYS A 114 11.45 11.71 10.30
CA LYS A 114 11.95 12.91 10.95
C LYS A 114 12.55 13.69 9.80
N VAL A 115 11.88 14.77 9.43
CA VAL A 115 12.13 15.48 8.18
C VAL A 115 13.58 15.89 8.29
N ARG A 116 14.48 15.09 7.71
CA ARG A 116 15.82 15.52 7.41
C ARG A 116 15.54 16.57 6.37
N ARG A 117 15.44 17.81 6.86
CA ARG A 117 15.24 19.01 6.08
C ARG A 117 15.99 18.83 4.77
N PHE A 118 15.26 18.94 3.66
CA PHE A 118 15.88 19.22 2.37
C PHE A 118 16.81 20.42 2.51
#